data_AF-A0A094WPP8-F1
#
_entry.id   AF-A0A094WPP8-F1
#
_cell.length_a   1.000
_cell.length_b   1.000
_cell.length_c   1.000
_cell.angle_alpha   90.00
_cell.angle_beta   90.00
_cell.angle_gamma   90.00
#
_symmetry.space_group_name_H-M   'P 1'
#
loop_
_entity.id
_entity.type
_entity.pdbx_description
1 polymer ?
#
loop_
_entity_poly.entity_id
_entity_poly.type
_entity_poly.pdbx_seq_one_letter_code
_entity_poly.pdbx_strand_id
1 'polypeptide(L)'
;MPLTTEHKLGLLMDLLQNEVSEQYMTSHEKQQLLELLITLKNESTLKEETLQTINEIQGYSFDHPWPHADVENWLNTFQNQINQ
;
A
#
# COMPACT_ATOMS: atom_id res chain seq x y z
N MET A 1 15.46 15.07 -5.39
CA MET A 1 14.56 15.37 -4.26
C MET A 1 14.16 14.05 -3.64
N PRO A 2 14.22 13.89 -2.31
CA PRO A 2 13.69 12.69 -1.66
C PRO A 2 12.18 12.60 -1.92
N LEU A 3 11.68 11.40 -2.23
CA LEU A 3 10.24 11.15 -2.36
C LEU A 3 9.56 11.48 -1.02
N THR A 4 8.53 12.33 -1.02
CA THR A 4 7.74 12.61 0.20
C THR A 4 6.92 11.37 0.58
N THR A 5 6.51 11.28 1.84
CA THR A 5 5.64 10.19 2.33
C THR A 5 4.37 10.07 1.50
N GLU A 6 3.78 11.20 1.08
CA GLU A 6 2.57 11.23 0.24
C GLU A 6 2.82 10.59 -1.14
N HIS A 7 3.97 10.87 -1.77
CA HIS A 7 4.31 10.25 -3.05
C HIS A 7 4.50 8.73 -2.91
N LYS A 8 5.09 8.26 -1.80
CA LYS A 8 5.23 6.83 -1.51
C LYS A 8 3.86 6.17 -1.29
N LEU A 9 2.95 6.84 -0.59
CA LEU A 9 1.58 6.38 -0.40
C LEU A 9 0.80 6.35 -1.73
N GLY A 10 0.97 7.36 -2.58
CA GLY A 10 0.36 7.38 -3.92
C GLY A 10 0.82 6.18 -4.77
N LEU A 11 2.13 5.92 -4.82
CA LEU A 11 2.66 4.74 -5.52
C LEU A 11 2.14 3.42 -4.93
N LEU A 12 2.01 3.33 -3.60
CA LEU A 12 1.42 2.17 -2.97
C LEU A 12 -0.03 1.98 -3.43
N MET A 13 -0.83 3.06 -3.42
CA MET A 13 -2.22 3.03 -3.87
C MET A 13 -2.37 2.65 -5.35
N ASP A 14 -1.45 3.09 -6.21
CA ASP A 14 -1.44 2.70 -7.62
C ASP A 14 -1.21 1.19 -7.79
N LEU A 15 -0.25 0.61 -7.05
CA LEU A 15 0.02 -0.82 -7.09
C LEU A 15 -1.16 -1.64 -6.56
N LEU A 16 -1.81 -1.17 -5.49
CA LEU A 16 -3.02 -1.80 -4.94
C LEU A 16 -4.19 -1.77 -5.95
N GLN A 17 -4.40 -0.64 -6.62
CA GLN A 17 -5.44 -0.52 -7.65
C GLN A 17 -5.15 -1.40 -8.87
N ASN A 18 -3.86 -1.55 -9.23
CA ASN A 18 -3.48 -2.42 -10.34
C ASN A 18 -3.79 -3.89 -10.03
N GLU A 19 -3.52 -4.34 -8.80
CA GLU A 19 -3.86 -5.70 -8.35
C GLU A 19 -5.36 -5.98 -8.46
N VAL A 20 -6.21 -5.04 -8.05
CA VAL A 20 -7.67 -5.20 -8.15
C VAL A 20 -8.14 -5.25 -9.60
N SER A 21 -7.51 -4.45 -10.47
CA SER A 21 -7.89 -4.32 -11.87
C SER A 21 -7.43 -5.53 -12.70
N GLU A 22 -6.20 -5.98 -12.49
CA GLU A 22 -5.58 -7.06 -13.26
C GLU A 22 -5.73 -8.44 -12.60
N GLN A 23 -6.16 -8.50 -11.33
CA GLN A 23 -6.24 -9.69 -10.47
C GLN A 23 -4.90 -10.45 -10.36
N TYR A 24 -3.81 -9.74 -10.60
CA TYR A 24 -2.46 -10.28 -10.61
C TYR A 24 -1.47 -9.13 -10.43
N MET A 25 -0.37 -9.40 -9.71
CA MET A 25 0.81 -8.55 -9.71
C MET A 25 1.99 -9.31 -10.30
N THR A 26 2.78 -8.63 -11.12
CA THR A 26 4.07 -9.12 -11.59
C THR A 26 5.06 -9.24 -10.43
N SER A 27 6.11 -10.06 -10.59
CA SER A 27 7.19 -10.16 -9.59
C SER A 27 7.84 -8.81 -9.30
N HIS A 28 7.87 -7.90 -10.27
CA HIS A 28 8.42 -6.57 -10.10
C HIS A 28 7.54 -5.70 -9.21
N GLU A 29 6.21 -5.69 -9.44
CA GLU A 29 5.26 -4.93 -8.63
C GLU A 29 5.19 -5.44 -7.19
N LYS A 30 5.25 -6.76 -6.99
CA LYS A 30 5.36 -7.35 -5.65
C LYS A 30 6.59 -6.83 -4.92
N GLN A 31 7.74 -6.78 -5.60
CA GLN A 31 8.96 -6.25 -5.00
C GLN A 31 8.84 -4.76 -4.68
N GLN A 32 8.32 -3.95 -5.62
CA GLN A 32 8.09 -2.52 -5.39
C GLN A 32 7.16 -2.27 -4.21
N LEU A 33 6.07 -3.02 -4.11
CA LEU A 33 5.11 -2.90 -3.02
C LEU A 33 5.77 -3.28 -1.68
N LEU A 34 6.53 -4.36 -1.62
CA LEU A 34 7.26 -4.75 -0.40
C LEU A 34 8.26 -3.68 0.04
N GLU A 35 9.03 -3.11 -0.90
CA GLU A 35 9.97 -2.03 -0.62
C GLU A 35 9.26 -0.76 -0.11
N LEU A 36 8.10 -0.42 -0.68
CA LEU A 36 7.26 0.69 -0.23
C LEU A 36 6.72 0.45 1.17
N LEU A 37 6.17 -0.74 1.46
CA LEU A 37 5.66 -1.09 2.80
C LEU A 37 6.77 -1.01 3.87
N ILE A 38 7.97 -1.52 3.57
CA ILE A 38 9.11 -1.45 4.50
C ILE A 38 9.54 0.01 4.73
N THR A 39 9.60 0.79 3.66
CA THR A 39 10.00 2.20 3.75
C THR A 39 8.98 3.00 4.56
N LEU A 40 7.69 2.86 4.22
CA LEU A 40 6.59 3.55 4.89
C LEU A 40 6.47 3.17 6.36
N LYS A 41 6.68 1.90 6.73
CA LYS A 41 6.64 1.46 8.13
C LYS A 41 7.64 2.20 9.04
N ASN A 42 8.74 2.72 8.48
CA ASN A 42 9.75 3.47 9.21
C ASN A 42 9.52 4.99 9.20
N GLU A 43 8.47 5.48 8.52
CA GLU A 43 8.13 6.89 8.47
C GLU A 43 7.37 7.30 9.74
N SER A 44 8.00 8.14 10.56
CA SER A 44 7.40 8.67 11.79
C SER A 44 6.28 9.69 11.57
N THR A 45 6.00 10.04 10.31
CA THR A 45 4.92 10.95 9.90
C THR A 45 3.58 10.24 9.67
N LEU A 46 3.58 8.90 9.65
CA LEU A 46 2.36 8.11 9.46
C LEU A 46 1.56 7.95 10.75
N LYS A 47 0.24 7.97 10.62
CA LYS A 47 -0.68 7.65 11.71
C LYS A 47 -0.67 6.16 12.04
N GLU A 48 -1.07 5.86 13.26
CA GLU A 48 -1.20 4.48 13.74
C GLU A 48 -2.15 3.64 12.87
N GLU A 49 -3.26 4.20 12.41
CA GLU A 49 -4.21 3.54 11.51
C GLU A 49 -3.54 3.12 10.18
N THR A 50 -2.78 4.03 9.56
CA THR A 50 -2.02 3.73 8.33
C THR A 50 -0.95 2.66 8.58
N LEU A 51 -0.27 2.71 9.72
CA LEU A 51 0.71 1.68 10.09
C LEU A 51 0.06 0.32 10.32
N GLN A 52 -1.16 0.27 10.90
CA GLN A 52 -1.93 -0.95 11.03
C GLN A 52 -2.29 -1.54 9.67
N THR A 53 -2.79 -0.72 8.74
CA THR A 53 -3.08 -1.13 7.36
C THR A 53 -1.83 -1.66 6.65
N ILE A 54 -0.67 -0.99 6.79
CA ILE A 54 0.60 -1.47 6.23
C ILE A 54 0.97 -2.85 6.78
N ASN A 55 0.81 -3.08 8.08
CA ASN A 55 1.09 -4.38 8.69
C ASN A 55 0.10 -5.46 8.25
N GLU A 56 -1.17 -5.08 8.03
CA GLU A 56 -2.20 -5.97 7.51
C GLU A 56 -1.84 -6.45 6.10
N ILE A 57 -1.49 -5.54 5.19
CA ILE A 57 -1.09 -5.88 3.81
C ILE A 57 0.13 -6.81 3.80
N GLN A 58 1.10 -6.61 4.71
CA GLN A 58 2.26 -7.51 4.85
C GLN A 58 1.88 -8.96 5.23
N GLY A 59 0.70 -9.17 5.81
CA GLY A 59 0.18 -10.49 6.16
C GLY A 59 -0.53 -11.21 5.00
N TYR A 60 -0.86 -10.52 3.91
CA TYR A 60 -1.54 -11.10 2.77
C TYR A 60 -0.59 -11.91 1.88
N SER A 61 -1.10 -13.01 1.31
CA SER A 61 -0.37 -13.77 0.29
C SER A 61 -0.44 -13.04 -1.04
N PHE A 62 0.69 -12.93 -1.73
CA PHE A 62 0.77 -12.38 -3.09
C PHE A 62 0.50 -13.44 -4.17
N ASP A 63 0.20 -14.69 -3.79
CA ASP A 63 -0.02 -15.79 -4.73
C ASP A 63 -1.48 -15.88 -5.19
N HIS A 64 -2.37 -15.19 -4.49
CA HIS A 64 -3.79 -15.11 -4.78
C HIS A 64 -4.24 -13.65 -4.91
N PRO A 65 -5.26 -13.38 -5.75
CA PRO A 65 -5.87 -12.06 -5.79
C PRO A 65 -6.39 -11.68 -4.42
N TRP A 66 -6.25 -10.42 -4.05
CA TRP A 66 -6.73 -9.89 -2.80
C TRP A 66 -8.24 -9.62 -2.86
N PRO A 67 -8.95 -9.71 -1.73
CA PRO A 67 -10.36 -9.36 -1.69
C PRO A 67 -10.53 -7.87 -1.97
N HIS A 68 -11.34 -7.54 -2.98
CA HIS A 68 -11.58 -6.15 -3.39
C HIS A 68 -11.98 -5.25 -2.20
N ALA A 69 -12.86 -5.74 -1.33
CA ALA A 69 -13.32 -4.99 -0.16
C ALA A 69 -12.18 -4.61 0.80
N ASP A 70 -11.19 -5.48 0.97
CA ASP A 70 -10.03 -5.21 1.82
C ASP A 70 -9.12 -4.17 1.16
N VAL A 71 -8.88 -4.30 -0.15
CA VAL A 71 -8.09 -3.31 -0.90
C VAL A 71 -8.75 -1.92 -0.89
N GLU A 72 -10.07 -1.83 -1.09
CA GLU A 72 -10.80 -0.56 -0.98
C GLU A 72 -10.67 0.08 0.41
N ASN A 73 -10.75 -0.72 1.48
CA ASN A 73 -10.56 -0.22 2.84
C ASN A 73 -9.14 0.35 3.02
N TRP A 74 -8.12 -0.35 2.52
CA TRP A 74 -6.75 0.12 2.59
C TRP A 74 -6.54 1.42 1.80
N LEU A 75 -7.08 1.50 0.58
CA LEU A 75 -7.03 2.70 -0.25
C LEU A 75 -7.67 3.90 0.45
N ASN A 76 -8.81 3.70 1.10
CA ASN A 76 -9.48 4.75 1.87
C ASN A 76 -8.62 5.24 3.05
N THR A 77 -7.97 4.33 3.77
CA THR A 77 -7.04 4.71 4.86
C THR A 77 -5.88 5.56 4.34
N PHE A 78 -5.28 5.18 3.21
CA PHE A 78 -4.18 5.94 2.60
C PHE A 78 -4.62 7.30 2.07
N GLN A 79 -5.78 7.36 1.42
CA GLN A 79 -6.37 8.60 0.94
C GLN A 79 -6.66 9.57 2.09
N ASN A 80 -7.15 9.06 3.22
CA ASN A 80 -7.39 9.86 4.42
C ASN A 80 -6.08 10.39 5.04
N GLN A 81 -4.98 9.64 4.95
CA GLN A 81 -3.66 10.09 5.42
C GLN A 81 -3.11 11.23 4.55
N ILE A 82 -3.32 11.20 3.23
CA ILE A 82 -2.84 12.22 2.29
C ILE A 82 -3.64 13.53 2.40
N ASN A 83 -4.95 13.44 2.67
CA ASN A 83 -5.84 14.61 2.73
C ASN A 83 -5.76 15.42 4.05
N GLN A 84 -4.81 15.12 4.93
CA GLN A 84 -4.62 15.80 6.22
C GLN A 84 -3.40 16.70 6.24
#